data_AF-A0A1G0JBE4-F1
#
_entry.id   AF-A0A1G0JBE4-F1
#
_cell.length_a   1.000
_cell.length_b   1.000
_cell.length_c   1.000
_cell.angle_alpha   90.00
_cell.angle_beta   90.00
_cell.angle_gamma   90.00
#
_symmetry.space_group_name_H-M   'P 1'
#
loop_
_entity.id
_entity.type
_entity.pdbx_description
1 polymer ?
#
loop_
_entity_poly.entity_id
_entity_poly.type
_entity_poly.pdbx_seq_one_letter_code
_entity_poly.pdbx_strand_id
1 'polypeptide(L)'
;MLNKFFSKPVELNVGDKTLRFCSIPDFEFCLNGRTSVPSKKISEMVKLSTKKLKNEAVTIKDIEKRFVNILSRSIENPNSINQALREMDPSIFSQDHGWRGIIAALNEGGDDLNPFRRIALVKYMQYLASRQEIIKYLYSEKQSHANGATRAAEDGEEHADKLSGTYILENTLFEPVKDDKNGEFERMPKGEVISLQLPAGKNIEIRLSKHRCILSNKNGIEFIDQSGNHHPLIKGRNVIGRDAASTVKIDSSLRDISRLHLLIENIGDNKIQLTDMSSHGTFLHPSLLAQHTT
;
A
#
# COMPACT_ATOMS: atom_id res chain seq x y z
N MET A 1 22.09 -10.55 20.57
CA MET A 1 22.11 -11.94 20.07
C MET A 1 22.38 -11.88 18.57
N LEU A 2 23.58 -12.28 18.15
CA LEU A 2 24.09 -12.09 16.79
C LEU A 2 23.60 -13.19 15.84
N ASN A 3 23.07 -12.74 14.71
CA ASN A 3 23.14 -13.32 13.36
C ASN A 3 23.13 -14.85 13.23
N LYS A 4 21.96 -15.41 12.91
CA LYS A 4 21.93 -16.52 11.96
C LYS A 4 22.27 -15.97 10.57
N PHE A 5 23.57 -15.92 10.25
CA PHE A 5 24.05 -15.73 8.89
C PHE A 5 23.45 -16.84 8.01
N PHE A 6 22.77 -16.46 6.92
CA PHE A 6 22.44 -17.41 5.86
C PHE A 6 23.75 -18.02 5.34
N SER A 7 23.85 -19.35 5.36
CA SER A 7 25.07 -20.11 5.04
C SER A 7 25.34 -20.27 3.54
N LYS A 8 24.72 -19.44 2.69
CA LYS A 8 25.07 -19.18 1.28
C LYS A 8 24.28 -17.94 0.81
N PRO A 9 24.86 -17.03 0.01
CA PRO A 9 24.12 -15.92 -0.60
C PRO A 9 22.96 -16.45 -1.45
N VAL A 10 21.81 -15.78 -1.40
CA VAL A 10 20.70 -16.04 -2.32
C VAL A 10 21.07 -15.45 -3.68
N GLU A 11 21.10 -16.28 -4.72
CA GLU A 11 21.38 -15.85 -6.08
C GLU A 11 20.08 -15.90 -6.90
N LEU A 12 19.71 -14.78 -7.52
CA LEU A 12 18.56 -14.66 -8.41
C LEU A 12 19.03 -14.31 -9.82
N ASN A 13 18.65 -15.13 -10.81
CA ASN A 13 18.92 -14.85 -12.21
C ASN A 13 17.79 -13.98 -12.78
N VAL A 14 18.07 -12.69 -12.98
CA VAL A 14 17.11 -11.71 -13.50
C VAL A 14 17.57 -11.29 -14.90
N GLY A 15 17.05 -11.96 -15.92
CA GLY A 15 17.55 -11.81 -17.29
C GLY A 15 19.02 -12.25 -17.37
N ASP A 16 19.88 -11.41 -17.94
CA ASP A 16 21.32 -11.70 -18.09
C ASP A 16 22.15 -11.35 -16.84
N LYS A 17 21.50 -10.99 -15.73
CA LYS A 17 22.18 -10.57 -14.48
C LYS A 17 21.90 -11.54 -13.35
N THR A 18 22.96 -12.00 -12.70
CA THR A 18 22.86 -12.71 -11.41
C THR A 18 22.95 -11.70 -10.28
N LEU A 19 21.86 -11.54 -9.52
CA LEU A 19 21.82 -10.71 -8.32
C LEU A 19 22.11 -11.59 -7.11
N ARG A 20 23.03 -11.17 -6.24
CA ARG A 20 23.40 -11.90 -5.02
C ARG A 20 23.03 -11.11 -3.78
N PHE A 21 22.39 -11.76 -2.82
CA PHE A 21 21.94 -11.16 -1.58
C PHE A 21 22.47 -11.96 -0.39
N CYS A 22 23.15 -11.27 0.53
CA CYS A 22 23.73 -11.90 1.72
C CYS A 22 22.70 -12.00 2.86
N SER A 23 21.60 -11.25 2.78
CA SER A 23 20.55 -11.22 3.78
C SER A 23 19.21 -10.70 3.22
N ILE A 24 18.15 -10.85 4.03
CA ILE A 24 16.82 -10.28 3.76
C ILE A 24 16.86 -8.74 3.68
N PRO A 25 17.52 -8.02 4.63
CA PRO A 25 17.70 -6.56 4.52
C PRO A 25 18.44 -6.12 3.26
N ASP A 26 19.47 -6.85 2.82
CA ASP A 26 20.20 -6.50 1.58
C ASP A 26 19.29 -6.58 0.35
N PHE A 27 18.44 -7.62 0.31
CA PHE A 27 17.45 -7.77 -0.74
C PHE A 27 16.43 -6.62 -0.72
N GLU A 28 15.91 -6.30 0.45
CA GLU A 28 14.97 -5.18 0.62
C GLU A 28 15.58 -3.85 0.17
N PHE A 29 16.79 -3.55 0.63
CA PHE A 29 17.53 -2.35 0.25
C PHE A 29 17.71 -2.25 -1.27
N CYS A 30 18.06 -3.36 -1.93
CA CYS A 30 18.22 -3.40 -3.39
C CYS A 30 16.90 -3.11 -4.14
N LEU A 31 15.77 -3.55 -3.61
CA LEU A 31 14.46 -3.32 -4.23
C LEU A 31 13.90 -1.92 -4.00
N ASN A 32 14.35 -1.19 -2.97
CA ASN A 32 13.89 0.18 -2.71
C ASN A 32 14.12 1.12 -3.91
N GLY A 33 15.21 0.93 -4.66
CA GLY A 33 15.47 1.72 -5.89
C GLY A 33 14.50 1.44 -7.05
N ARG A 34 13.62 0.43 -6.93
CA ARG A 34 12.71 -0.02 -7.99
C ARG A 34 11.24 0.34 -7.72
N THR A 35 10.97 1.04 -6.62
CA THR A 35 9.61 1.44 -6.21
C THR A 35 9.14 2.72 -6.89
N SER A 36 10.04 3.48 -7.53
CA SER A 36 9.67 4.67 -8.32
C SER A 36 9.36 4.31 -9.77
N VAL A 37 8.51 5.11 -10.41
CA VAL A 37 8.16 4.91 -11.82
C VAL A 37 9.31 5.45 -12.71
N PRO A 38 9.84 4.66 -13.67
CA PRO A 38 10.89 5.12 -14.56
C PRO A 38 10.43 6.32 -15.41
N SER A 39 11.31 7.31 -15.65
CA SER A 39 10.99 8.50 -16.45
C SER A 39 10.47 8.16 -17.85
N LYS A 40 11.02 7.13 -18.49
CA LYS A 40 10.51 6.62 -19.78
C LYS A 40 9.03 6.22 -19.71
N LYS A 41 8.63 5.55 -18.63
CA LYS A 41 7.25 5.15 -18.39
C LYS A 41 6.34 6.36 -18.16
N ILE A 42 6.84 7.37 -17.46
CA ILE A 42 6.12 8.65 -17.28
C ILE A 42 5.87 9.31 -18.65
N SER A 43 6.88 9.40 -19.51
CA SER A 43 6.74 9.95 -20.86
C SER A 43 5.75 9.18 -21.74
N GLU A 44 5.66 7.85 -21.58
CA GLU A 44 4.62 7.04 -22.22
C GLU A 44 3.23 7.36 -21.69
N MET A 45 3.08 7.45 -20.36
CA MET A 45 1.79 7.73 -19.71
C MET A 45 1.25 9.12 -20.04
N VAL A 46 2.12 10.13 -20.20
CA VAL A 46 1.73 11.48 -20.65
C VAL A 46 0.99 11.45 -21.98
N LYS A 47 1.30 10.50 -22.88
CA LYS A 47 0.66 10.36 -24.19
C LYS A 47 -0.70 9.65 -24.15
N LEU A 48 -1.08 9.04 -23.03
CA LEU A 48 -2.32 8.27 -22.90
C LEU A 48 -3.55 9.18 -22.80
N SER A 49 -4.69 8.74 -23.34
CA SER A 49 -5.96 9.43 -23.11
C SER A 49 -6.44 9.26 -21.67
N THR A 50 -7.33 10.15 -21.21
CA THR A 50 -7.97 10.05 -19.88
C THR A 50 -8.67 8.71 -19.66
N LYS A 51 -9.32 8.16 -20.71
CA LYS A 51 -9.91 6.81 -20.69
C LYS A 51 -8.87 5.71 -20.44
N LYS A 52 -7.71 5.78 -21.10
CA LYS A 52 -6.62 4.81 -20.89
C LYS A 52 -6.02 4.93 -19.49
N LEU A 53 -5.78 6.15 -19.00
CA LEU A 53 -5.31 6.41 -17.64
C LEU A 53 -6.28 5.85 -16.59
N LYS A 54 -7.60 6.06 -16.78
CA LYS A 54 -8.65 5.49 -15.93
C LYS A 54 -8.62 3.97 -15.92
N ASN A 55 -8.50 3.35 -17.08
CA ASN A 55 -8.39 1.89 -17.18
C ASN A 55 -7.15 1.37 -16.45
N GLU A 56 -5.99 2.02 -16.61
CA GLU A 56 -4.78 1.62 -15.88
C GLU A 56 -4.96 1.72 -14.36
N ALA A 57 -5.57 2.80 -13.86
CA ALA A 57 -5.84 2.94 -12.42
C ALA A 57 -6.74 1.82 -11.87
N VAL A 58 -7.78 1.44 -12.62
CA VAL A 58 -8.66 0.31 -12.27
C VAL A 58 -7.86 -1.00 -12.23
N THR A 59 -7.10 -1.29 -13.28
CA THR A 59 -6.27 -2.49 -13.35
C THR A 59 -5.29 -2.57 -12.19
N ILE A 60 -4.61 -1.47 -11.85
CA ILE A 60 -3.69 -1.46 -10.71
C ILE A 60 -4.45 -1.76 -9.41
N LYS A 61 -5.60 -1.15 -9.18
CA LYS A 61 -6.38 -1.37 -7.94
C LYS A 61 -6.84 -2.81 -7.80
N ASP A 62 -7.19 -3.48 -8.88
CA ASP A 62 -7.59 -4.89 -8.85
C ASP A 62 -6.40 -5.82 -8.58
N ILE A 63 -5.23 -5.51 -9.16
CA ILE A 63 -3.97 -6.20 -8.85
C ILE A 63 -3.60 -6.02 -7.36
N GLU A 64 -3.68 -4.80 -6.84
CA GLU A 64 -3.38 -4.51 -5.42
C GLU A 64 -4.28 -5.30 -4.47
N LYS A 65 -5.59 -5.38 -4.72
CA LYS A 65 -6.51 -6.18 -3.89
C LYS A 65 -6.10 -7.65 -3.87
N ARG A 66 -5.71 -8.20 -5.02
CA ARG A 66 -5.23 -9.58 -5.11
C ARG A 66 -3.97 -9.77 -4.26
N PHE A 67 -3.02 -8.85 -4.33
CA PHE A 67 -1.78 -8.94 -3.56
C PHE A 67 -1.98 -8.76 -2.06
N VAL A 68 -2.87 -7.84 -1.63
CA VAL A 68 -3.27 -7.70 -0.23
C VAL A 68 -3.82 -9.02 0.32
N ASN A 69 -4.65 -9.72 -0.45
CA ASN A 69 -5.18 -11.03 -0.04
C ASN A 69 -4.08 -12.09 0.05
N ILE A 70 -3.12 -12.10 -0.89
CA ILE A 70 -1.97 -13.02 -0.86
C ILE A 70 -1.11 -12.75 0.38
N LEU A 71 -0.78 -11.49 0.65
CA LEU A 71 0.00 -11.10 1.83
C LEU A 71 -0.73 -11.47 3.12
N SER A 72 -2.04 -11.17 3.22
CA SER A 72 -2.86 -11.54 4.37
C SER A 72 -2.86 -13.04 4.64
N ARG A 73 -3.03 -13.87 3.60
CA ARG A 73 -2.96 -15.34 3.74
C ARG A 73 -1.57 -15.83 4.09
N SER A 74 -0.52 -15.18 3.58
CA SER A 74 0.87 -15.53 3.86
C SER A 74 1.24 -15.30 5.33
N ILE A 75 0.59 -14.35 6.00
CA ILE A 75 0.79 -14.10 7.43
C ILE A 75 0.28 -15.30 8.25
N GLU A 76 -0.88 -15.85 7.90
CA GLU A 76 -1.47 -17.02 8.58
C GLU A 76 -0.77 -18.33 8.20
N ASN A 77 -0.47 -18.50 6.91
CA ASN A 77 0.21 -19.67 6.37
C ASN A 77 1.42 -19.20 5.53
N PRO A 78 2.63 -19.19 6.12
CA PRO A 78 3.84 -18.73 5.46
C PRO A 78 4.15 -19.31 4.08
N ASN A 79 3.74 -20.56 3.84
CA ASN A 79 4.03 -21.26 2.59
C ASN A 79 3.02 -20.96 1.48
N SER A 80 1.87 -20.37 1.83
CA SER A 80 0.82 -20.05 0.85
C SER A 80 1.26 -19.04 -0.22
N ILE A 81 2.25 -18.19 0.07
CA ILE A 81 2.73 -17.18 -0.89
C ILE A 81 3.42 -17.79 -2.09
N ASN A 82 4.15 -18.90 -1.92
CA ASN A 82 4.85 -19.57 -3.03
C ASN A 82 3.84 -20.05 -4.08
N GLN A 83 2.86 -20.84 -3.64
CA GLN A 83 1.78 -21.33 -4.49
C GLN A 83 1.02 -20.17 -5.14
N ALA A 84 0.61 -19.18 -4.33
CA ALA A 84 -0.17 -18.06 -4.83
C ALA A 84 0.54 -17.27 -5.92
N LEU A 85 1.86 -17.05 -5.80
CA LEU A 85 2.65 -16.33 -6.82
C LEU A 85 2.92 -17.16 -8.08
N ARG A 86 3.08 -18.48 -7.96
CA ARG A 86 3.27 -19.39 -9.11
C ARG A 86 2.01 -19.51 -9.98
N GLU A 87 0.83 -19.42 -9.37
CA GLU A 87 -0.46 -19.48 -10.07
C GLU A 87 -0.84 -18.15 -10.76
N MET A 88 -0.04 -17.09 -10.61
CA MET A 88 -0.33 -15.81 -11.26
C MET A 88 0.25 -15.74 -12.67
N ASP A 89 -0.51 -15.09 -13.56
CA ASP A 89 0.01 -14.71 -14.86
C ASP A 89 1.21 -13.75 -14.69
N PRO A 90 2.41 -14.10 -15.22
CA PRO A 90 3.58 -13.22 -15.19
C PRO A 90 3.35 -11.83 -15.82
N SER A 91 2.36 -11.70 -16.71
CA SER A 91 2.02 -10.43 -17.36
C SER A 91 1.54 -9.35 -16.38
N ILE A 92 1.04 -9.75 -15.20
CA ILE A 92 0.62 -8.85 -14.10
C ILE A 92 1.79 -8.00 -13.59
N PHE A 93 3.01 -8.53 -13.66
CA PHE A 93 4.21 -7.82 -13.26
C PHE A 93 4.74 -6.97 -14.41
N SER A 94 5.06 -5.71 -14.13
CA SER A 94 5.66 -4.79 -15.08
C SER A 94 7.04 -5.29 -15.55
N GLN A 95 7.44 -4.91 -16.77
CA GLN A 95 8.83 -5.06 -17.20
C GLN A 95 9.72 -3.93 -16.65
N ASP A 96 9.11 -2.85 -16.15
CA ASP A 96 9.84 -1.76 -15.51
C ASP A 96 10.71 -2.31 -14.40
N HIS A 97 11.95 -1.83 -14.34
CA HIS A 97 12.96 -2.27 -13.37
C HIS A 97 13.13 -3.79 -13.28
N GLY A 98 12.76 -4.56 -14.32
CA GLY A 98 12.87 -6.02 -14.31
C GLY A 98 11.99 -6.73 -13.28
N TRP A 99 10.88 -6.12 -12.83
CA TRP A 99 9.97 -6.72 -11.83
C TRP A 99 9.53 -8.13 -12.20
N ARG A 100 9.14 -8.36 -13.46
CA ARG A 100 8.78 -9.69 -13.96
C ARG A 100 9.90 -10.72 -13.80
N GLY A 101 11.14 -10.34 -14.10
CA GLY A 101 12.30 -11.22 -13.95
C GLY A 101 12.62 -11.53 -12.49
N ILE A 102 12.47 -10.56 -11.58
CA ILE A 102 12.66 -10.78 -10.14
C ILE A 102 11.67 -11.81 -9.62
N ILE A 103 10.38 -11.67 -9.95
CA ILE A 103 9.35 -12.61 -9.50
C ILE A 103 9.53 -13.98 -10.13
N ALA A 104 9.90 -14.05 -11.42
CA ALA A 104 10.22 -15.31 -12.07
C ALA A 104 11.36 -16.06 -11.35
N ALA A 105 12.47 -15.37 -11.08
CA ALA A 105 13.60 -15.95 -10.36
C ALA A 105 13.22 -16.44 -8.95
N LEU A 106 12.37 -15.67 -8.24
CA LEU A 106 11.85 -16.09 -6.95
C LEU A 106 10.96 -17.34 -7.08
N ASN A 107 10.15 -17.46 -8.14
CA ASN A 107 9.27 -18.61 -8.34
C ASN A 107 10.03 -19.92 -8.63
N GLU A 108 11.25 -19.84 -9.18
CA GLU A 108 12.11 -21.00 -9.43
C GLU A 108 12.63 -21.65 -8.13
N GLY A 109 12.80 -20.88 -7.06
CA GLY A 109 13.29 -21.40 -5.78
C GLY A 109 12.23 -22.09 -4.90
N GLY A 110 12.69 -22.72 -3.82
CA GLY A 110 11.85 -23.40 -2.83
C GLY A 110 11.17 -22.46 -1.81
N ASP A 111 10.58 -23.03 -0.77
CA ASP A 111 9.88 -22.28 0.29
C ASP A 111 10.79 -21.39 1.13
N ASP A 112 12.10 -21.65 1.15
CA ASP A 112 13.09 -20.79 1.82
C ASP A 112 13.10 -19.35 1.27
N LEU A 113 12.61 -19.14 0.04
CA LEU A 113 12.48 -17.82 -0.55
C LEU A 113 11.18 -17.09 -0.17
N ASN A 114 10.31 -17.67 0.65
CA ASN A 114 9.04 -17.06 1.06
C ASN A 114 9.20 -15.68 1.74
N PRO A 115 10.21 -15.43 2.59
CA PRO A 115 10.47 -14.08 3.09
C PRO A 115 10.79 -13.08 1.97
N PHE A 116 11.60 -13.49 0.99
CA PHE A 116 11.97 -12.66 -0.17
C PHE A 116 10.76 -12.38 -1.07
N ARG A 117 9.88 -13.37 -1.27
CA ARG A 117 8.61 -13.21 -2.00
C ARG A 117 7.70 -12.15 -1.38
N ARG A 118 7.59 -12.13 -0.04
CA ARG A 118 6.79 -11.10 0.65
C ARG A 118 7.35 -9.72 0.40
N ILE A 119 8.65 -9.54 0.56
CA ILE A 119 9.31 -8.25 0.33
C ILE A 119 9.15 -7.82 -1.11
N ALA A 120 9.40 -8.70 -2.08
CA ALA A 120 9.22 -8.38 -3.49
C ALA A 120 7.77 -7.96 -3.80
N LEU A 121 6.78 -8.63 -3.22
CA LEU A 121 5.38 -8.28 -3.40
C LEU A 121 5.02 -6.93 -2.77
N VAL A 122 5.53 -6.64 -1.56
CA VAL A 122 5.36 -5.34 -0.88
C VAL A 122 6.02 -4.22 -1.70
N LYS A 123 7.28 -4.38 -2.12
CA LYS A 123 7.98 -3.37 -2.91
C LYS A 123 7.34 -3.18 -4.29
N TYR A 124 6.79 -4.24 -4.90
CA TYR A 124 6.02 -4.10 -6.13
C TYR A 124 4.69 -3.36 -5.89
N MET A 125 3.99 -3.60 -4.77
CA MET A 125 2.82 -2.80 -4.39
C MET A 125 3.17 -1.32 -4.18
N GLN A 126 4.35 -1.00 -3.62
CA GLN A 126 4.82 0.38 -3.52
C GLN A 126 5.07 1.00 -4.91
N TYR A 127 5.65 0.24 -5.85
CA TYR A 127 5.75 0.66 -7.26
C TYR A 127 4.38 0.93 -7.90
N LEU A 128 3.39 0.06 -7.65
CA LEU A 128 2.02 0.25 -8.12
C LEU A 128 1.37 1.51 -7.53
N ALA A 129 1.61 1.78 -6.24
CA ALA A 129 1.12 2.99 -5.58
C ALA A 129 1.74 4.26 -6.19
N SER A 130 3.06 4.29 -6.37
CA SER A 130 3.75 5.41 -7.04
C SER A 130 3.21 5.63 -8.46
N ARG A 131 2.94 4.54 -9.20
CA ARG A 131 2.35 4.63 -10.54
C ARG A 131 0.92 5.19 -10.51
N GLN A 132 0.10 4.79 -9.54
CA GLN A 132 -1.23 5.38 -9.36
C GLN A 132 -1.17 6.88 -9.10
N GLU A 133 -0.21 7.36 -8.29
CA GLU A 133 -0.05 8.79 -8.01
C GLU A 133 0.24 9.60 -9.27
N ILE A 134 1.12 9.10 -10.14
CA ILE A 134 1.40 9.73 -11.44
C ILE A 134 0.17 9.70 -12.34
N ILE A 135 -0.56 8.57 -12.39
CA ILE A 135 -1.80 8.47 -13.19
C ILE A 135 -2.85 9.48 -12.69
N LYS A 136 -3.00 9.64 -11.37
CA LYS A 136 -3.90 10.63 -10.77
C LYS A 136 -3.54 12.04 -11.19
N TYR A 137 -2.26 12.41 -11.06
CA TYR A 137 -1.75 13.72 -11.46
C TYR A 137 -2.00 14.00 -12.95
N LEU A 138 -1.63 13.06 -13.84
CA LEU A 138 -1.82 13.22 -15.28
C LEU A 138 -3.30 13.29 -15.67
N TYR A 139 -4.17 12.57 -14.97
CA TYR A 139 -5.61 12.63 -15.20
C TYR A 139 -6.19 14.00 -14.81
N SER A 140 -5.83 14.54 -13.64
CA SER A 140 -6.30 15.85 -13.18
C SER A 140 -5.81 16.98 -14.08
N GLU A 141 -4.54 16.95 -14.50
CA GLU A 141 -3.99 17.96 -15.41
C GLU A 141 -4.76 17.98 -16.74
N LYS A 142 -5.05 16.80 -17.31
CA LYS A 142 -5.79 16.70 -18.58
C LYS A 142 -7.25 17.14 -18.46
N GLN A 143 -7.91 16.86 -17.33
CA GLN A 143 -9.25 17.39 -17.09
C GLN A 143 -9.24 18.92 -16.93
N SER A 144 -8.24 19.47 -16.23
CA SER A 144 -8.08 20.92 -16.06
C SER A 144 -7.91 21.61 -17.41
N HIS A 145 -7.06 21.08 -18.29
CA HIS A 145 -6.88 21.62 -19.64
C HIS A 145 -8.13 21.49 -20.51
N ALA A 146 -8.88 20.39 -20.40
CA ALA A 146 -10.13 20.23 -21.12
C ALA A 146 -11.17 21.28 -20.66
N ASN A 147 -11.35 21.46 -19.35
CA ASN A 147 -12.29 22.42 -18.79
C ASN A 147 -11.85 23.89 -19.00
N GLY A 148 -10.55 24.16 -19.03
CA GLY A 148 -9.99 25.47 -19.35
C GLY A 148 -10.12 25.84 -20.83
N ALA A 149 -10.02 24.85 -21.73
CA ALA A 149 -10.27 25.04 -23.15
C ALA A 149 -11.76 25.27 -23.47
N THR A 150 -12.68 24.60 -22.75
CA THR A 150 -14.12 24.82 -22.89
C THR A 150 -14.54 26.19 -22.35
N ARG A 151 -13.95 26.66 -21.24
CA ARG A 151 -14.22 28.00 -20.68
C ARG A 151 -13.73 29.18 -21.52
N ALA A 152 -12.78 28.95 -22.44
CA ALA A 152 -12.32 29.99 -23.37
C ALA A 152 -13.19 30.06 -24.66
N ALA A 153 -14.13 29.13 -24.84
CA ALA A 153 -14.92 29.00 -26.07
C ALA A 153 -16.44 29.16 -25.87
N GLU A 154 -16.95 29.22 -24.64
CA GLU A 154 -18.40 29.24 -24.37
C GLU A 154 -18.74 30.32 -23.32
N ASP A 155 -18.90 31.56 -23.79
CA ASP A 155 -20.04 32.38 -23.36
C ASP A 155 -21.27 31.76 -24.04
N GLY A 156 -22.14 31.07 -23.30
CA GLY A 156 -23.43 30.62 -23.80
C GLY A 156 -23.84 29.20 -23.42
N GLU A 157 -24.75 29.15 -22.45
CA GLU A 157 -25.80 28.14 -22.21
C GLU A 157 -25.46 26.73 -21.71
N GLU A 158 -26.23 26.38 -20.69
CA GLU A 158 -26.29 25.13 -19.95
C GLU A 158 -26.56 23.92 -20.85
N HIS A 159 -25.90 22.81 -20.56
CA HIS A 159 -26.57 21.52 -20.64
C HIS A 159 -26.04 20.54 -19.58
N ALA A 160 -26.90 20.33 -18.58
CA ALA A 160 -26.93 19.13 -17.78
C ALA A 160 -27.19 17.91 -18.70
N ASP A 161 -26.31 16.89 -18.65
CA ASP A 161 -26.66 15.46 -18.53
C ASP A 161 -25.44 14.52 -18.71
N LYS A 162 -24.44 14.58 -17.81
CA LYS A 162 -23.30 13.63 -17.77
C LYS A 162 -23.06 13.00 -16.39
N LEU A 163 -24.10 12.98 -15.55
CA LEU A 163 -23.93 12.97 -14.09
C LEU A 163 -24.10 11.63 -13.35
N SER A 164 -24.35 10.50 -14.01
CA SER A 164 -24.66 9.26 -13.28
C SER A 164 -23.56 8.18 -13.30
N GLY A 165 -22.81 8.02 -14.39
CA GLY A 165 -21.80 6.96 -14.54
C GLY A 165 -20.36 7.34 -14.12
N THR A 166 -20.04 8.64 -14.12
CA THR A 166 -18.67 9.14 -13.92
C THR A 166 -18.32 9.31 -12.43
N TYR A 167 -19.33 9.67 -11.63
CA TYR A 167 -19.22 10.03 -10.21
C TYR A 167 -18.90 8.85 -9.29
N ILE A 168 -19.32 7.63 -9.65
CA ILE A 168 -19.10 6.44 -8.81
C ILE A 168 -17.64 5.94 -8.91
N LEU A 169 -16.95 6.16 -10.03
CA LEU A 169 -15.54 5.81 -10.20
C LEU A 169 -14.58 6.93 -9.77
N GLU A 170 -14.96 8.19 -9.97
CA GLU A 170 -14.12 9.34 -9.59
C GLU A 170 -13.90 9.42 -8.07
N ASN A 171 -14.94 9.18 -7.24
CA ASN A 171 -14.82 9.27 -5.78
C ASN A 171 -13.96 8.18 -5.12
N THR A 172 -13.63 7.07 -5.81
CA THR A 172 -12.88 5.96 -5.17
C THR A 172 -11.54 5.64 -5.82
N LEU A 173 -11.25 6.17 -7.01
CA LEU A 173 -9.99 5.95 -7.71
C LEU A 173 -9.12 7.20 -7.75
N PHE A 174 -9.74 8.39 -7.73
CA PHE A 174 -9.06 9.65 -8.03
C PHE A 174 -9.30 10.73 -6.98
N GLU A 175 -9.96 10.44 -5.85
CA GLU A 175 -9.90 11.38 -4.73
C GLU A 175 -8.42 11.62 -4.39
N PRO A 176 -7.92 12.85 -4.58
CA PRO A 176 -6.63 13.20 -4.03
C PRO A 176 -6.82 13.09 -2.54
N VAL A 177 -6.17 12.11 -1.91
CA VAL A 177 -5.90 12.25 -0.49
C VAL A 177 -5.00 13.46 -0.44
N LYS A 178 -5.57 14.61 -0.11
CA LYS A 178 -4.81 15.83 0.08
C LYS A 178 -3.87 15.49 1.22
N ASP A 179 -2.59 15.27 0.90
CA ASP A 179 -1.56 15.31 1.92
C ASP A 179 -1.78 16.61 2.69
N ASP A 180 -1.81 16.48 4.01
CA ASP A 180 -2.04 17.62 4.86
C ASP A 180 -0.91 18.61 4.58
N LYS A 181 -1.25 19.75 3.97
CA LYS A 181 -0.25 20.76 3.57
C LYS A 181 0.53 21.31 4.77
N ASN A 182 0.09 21.00 5.98
CA ASN A 182 0.73 21.37 7.24
C ASN A 182 1.79 20.37 7.74
N GLY A 183 1.98 19.21 7.08
CA GLY A 183 3.01 18.24 7.48
C GLY A 183 2.76 17.53 8.81
N GLU A 184 1.55 17.64 9.38
CA GLU A 184 1.21 17.00 10.66
C GLU A 184 1.13 15.47 10.58
N PHE A 185 0.81 14.94 9.40
CA PHE A 185 0.65 13.51 9.15
C PHE A 185 1.31 13.12 7.84
N GLU A 186 2.02 12.00 7.87
CA GLU A 186 2.65 11.38 6.72
C GLU A 186 2.08 9.98 6.51
N ARG A 187 1.95 9.60 5.23
CA ARG A 187 1.38 8.32 4.84
C ARG A 187 2.36 7.19 5.14
N MET A 188 1.87 6.14 5.78
CA MET A 188 2.64 4.92 5.97
C MET A 188 2.97 4.27 4.61
N PRO A 189 4.19 3.73 4.44
CA PRO A 189 4.51 2.90 3.29
C PRO A 189 3.60 1.67 3.25
N LYS A 190 2.88 1.51 2.14
CA LYS A 190 1.91 0.42 1.99
C LYS A 190 2.60 -0.95 2.06
N GLY A 191 2.05 -1.85 2.86
CA GLY A 191 2.54 -3.22 3.08
C GLY A 191 3.82 -3.33 3.91
N GLU A 192 4.40 -2.21 4.35
CA GLU A 192 5.61 -2.21 5.20
C GLU A 192 5.25 -2.26 6.67
N VAL A 193 6.12 -2.87 7.48
CA VAL A 193 5.89 -3.07 8.92
C VAL A 193 6.54 -1.94 9.70
N ILE A 194 5.75 -0.98 10.17
CA ILE A 194 6.23 0.08 11.06
C ILE A 194 6.15 -0.39 12.51
N SER A 195 7.30 -0.49 13.18
CA SER A 195 7.38 -0.85 14.61
C SER A 195 7.30 0.38 15.49
N LEU A 196 6.37 0.41 16.44
CA LEU A 196 6.17 1.51 17.38
C LEU A 196 6.28 1.03 18.82
N GLN A 197 6.84 1.89 19.67
CA GLN A 197 6.73 1.77 21.12
C GLN A 197 5.55 2.65 21.58
N LEU A 198 4.59 2.06 22.29
CA LEU A 198 3.45 2.75 22.87
C LEU A 198 3.51 2.65 24.40
N PRO A 199 4.25 3.56 25.10
CA PRO A 199 4.43 3.50 26.54
C PRO A 199 3.10 3.53 27.31
N ALA A 200 3.10 2.98 28.52
CA ALA A 200 1.93 3.03 29.39
C ALA A 200 1.47 4.47 29.65
N GLY A 201 0.15 4.68 29.64
CA GLY A 201 -0.50 5.98 29.80
C GLY A 201 -0.42 6.91 28.58
N LYS A 202 0.19 6.48 27.46
CA LYS A 202 0.30 7.29 26.24
C LYS A 202 -0.72 6.90 25.19
N ASN A 203 -0.99 7.89 24.33
CA ASN A 203 -1.84 7.78 23.16
C ASN A 203 -1.01 8.13 21.92
N ILE A 204 -1.23 7.42 20.83
CA ILE A 204 -0.74 7.76 19.49
C ILE A 204 -1.94 8.04 18.61
N GLU A 205 -1.96 9.20 17.98
CA GLU A 205 -2.96 9.51 16.98
C GLU A 205 -2.61 8.85 15.64
N ILE A 206 -3.61 8.25 15.02
CA ILE A 206 -3.52 7.55 13.75
C ILE A 206 -4.71 7.94 12.88
N ARG A 207 -4.47 8.19 11.60
CA ARG A 207 -5.55 8.50 10.65
C ARG A 207 -5.75 7.35 9.68
N LEU A 208 -6.96 6.81 9.61
CA LEU A 208 -7.36 5.84 8.58
C LEU A 208 -8.08 6.61 7.48
N SER A 209 -7.45 6.78 6.30
CA SER A 209 -7.91 7.76 5.30
C SER A 209 -7.95 9.18 5.92
N LYS A 210 -9.14 9.73 6.14
CA LYS A 210 -9.40 11.03 6.79
C LYS A 210 -9.91 10.91 8.23
N HIS A 211 -10.15 9.70 8.72
CA HIS A 211 -10.81 9.43 10.00
C HIS A 211 -9.78 9.37 11.12
N ARG A 212 -9.94 10.22 12.14
CA ARG A 212 -9.02 10.31 13.29
C ARG A 212 -9.32 9.18 14.27
N CYS A 213 -8.31 8.40 14.62
CA CYS A 213 -8.38 7.27 15.55
C CYS A 213 -7.20 7.34 16.51
N ILE A 214 -7.25 6.56 17.60
CA ILE A 214 -6.24 6.61 18.65
C ILE A 214 -5.80 5.19 19.03
N LEU A 215 -4.50 4.98 19.14
CA LEU A 215 -3.92 3.83 19.85
C LEU A 215 -3.61 4.27 21.26
N SER A 216 -4.25 3.66 22.25
CA SER A 216 -4.12 3.99 23.68
C SER A 216 -3.49 2.82 24.44
N ASN A 217 -2.64 3.13 25.41
CA ASN A 217 -2.12 2.15 26.36
C ASN A 217 -2.33 2.62 27.81
N LYS A 218 -3.53 3.08 28.14
CA LYS A 218 -3.87 3.52 29.51
C LYS A 218 -4.16 2.34 30.43
N ASN A 219 -5.03 1.42 29.98
CA ASN A 219 -5.50 0.26 30.72
C ASN A 219 -5.31 -1.02 29.90
N GLY A 220 -4.14 -1.16 29.28
CA GLY A 220 -3.88 -2.12 28.21
C GLY A 220 -3.99 -1.47 26.83
N ILE A 221 -3.48 -2.18 25.82
CA ILE A 221 -3.43 -1.67 24.45
C ILE A 221 -4.81 -1.78 23.82
N GLU A 222 -5.34 -0.65 23.36
CA GLU A 222 -6.66 -0.54 22.73
C GLU A 222 -6.60 0.37 21.50
N PHE A 223 -7.51 0.12 20.56
CA PHE A 223 -7.79 1.00 19.44
C PHE A 223 -9.10 1.74 19.70
N ILE A 224 -9.07 3.06 19.62
CA ILE A 224 -10.24 3.93 19.77
C ILE A 224 -10.59 4.46 18.39
N ASP A 225 -11.80 4.14 17.91
CA ASP A 225 -12.27 4.60 16.61
C ASP A 225 -12.69 6.09 16.64
N GLN A 226 -13.03 6.63 15.46
CA GLN A 226 -13.43 8.03 15.34
C GLN A 226 -14.73 8.39 16.08
N SER A 227 -15.55 7.40 16.39
CA SER A 227 -16.79 7.58 17.14
C SER A 227 -16.55 7.50 18.65
N GLY A 228 -15.30 7.26 19.07
CA GLY A 228 -14.89 7.12 20.46
C GLY A 228 -15.13 5.73 21.04
N ASN A 229 -15.44 4.71 20.22
CA ASN A 229 -15.58 3.36 20.75
C ASN A 229 -14.22 2.74 21.01
N HIS A 230 -14.09 2.09 22.17
CA HIS A 230 -12.88 1.44 22.63
C HIS A 230 -12.87 -0.04 22.24
N HIS A 231 -11.79 -0.48 21.59
CA HIS A 231 -11.61 -1.85 21.14
C HIS A 231 -10.28 -2.41 21.70
N PRO A 232 -10.32 -3.30 22.71
CA PRO A 232 -9.12 -3.92 23.25
C PRO A 232 -8.36 -4.71 22.17
N LEU A 233 -7.04 -4.54 22.09
CA LEU A 233 -6.19 -5.28 21.16
C LEU A 233 -5.57 -6.49 21.86
N ILE A 234 -5.88 -7.69 21.37
CA ILE A 234 -5.30 -8.92 21.90
C ILE A 234 -3.82 -9.02 21.58
N LYS A 235 -3.07 -9.81 22.35
CA LYS A 235 -1.70 -10.16 21.99
C LYS A 235 -1.70 -10.92 20.65
N GLY A 236 -0.74 -10.61 19.79
CA GLY A 236 -0.69 -11.11 18.43
C GLY A 236 -1.51 -10.23 17.48
N ARG A 237 -2.18 -10.86 16.51
CA ARG A 237 -2.74 -10.18 15.35
C ARG A 237 -4.12 -9.57 15.63
N ASN A 238 -4.27 -8.31 15.24
CA ASN A 238 -5.52 -7.57 15.25
C ASN A 238 -5.75 -6.95 13.85
N VAL A 239 -6.90 -7.23 13.25
CA VAL A 239 -7.27 -6.69 11.93
C VAL A 239 -8.26 -5.55 12.11
N ILE A 240 -7.94 -4.39 11.54
CA ILE A 240 -8.78 -3.19 11.61
C ILE A 240 -9.30 -2.91 10.20
N GLY A 241 -10.62 -2.80 10.07
CA GLY A 241 -11.25 -2.53 8.78
C GLY A 241 -12.75 -2.70 8.79
N ARG A 242 -13.36 -2.56 7.62
CA ARG A 242 -14.83 -2.68 7.47
C ARG A 242 -15.33 -4.11 7.33
N ASP A 243 -14.44 -5.08 7.13
CA ASP A 243 -14.88 -6.47 7.00
C ASP A 243 -15.46 -6.96 8.33
N ALA A 244 -16.51 -7.78 8.28
CA ALA A 244 -17.11 -8.36 9.48
C ALA A 244 -16.15 -9.32 10.20
N ALA A 245 -15.17 -9.88 9.49
CA ALA A 245 -14.11 -10.71 10.07
C ALA A 245 -12.97 -9.90 10.73
N SER A 246 -13.03 -8.57 10.71
CA SER A 246 -12.01 -7.71 11.35
C SER A 246 -12.12 -7.82 12.88
N THR A 247 -10.98 -7.92 13.57
CA THR A 247 -10.91 -7.84 15.04
C THR A 247 -11.53 -6.55 15.54
N VAL A 248 -11.24 -5.44 14.86
CA VAL A 248 -11.86 -4.13 15.08
C VAL A 248 -12.66 -3.77 13.83
N LYS A 249 -13.97 -3.98 13.91
CA LYS A 249 -14.89 -3.66 12.82
C LYS A 249 -15.23 -2.17 12.87
N ILE A 250 -14.75 -1.44 11.87
CA ILE A 250 -15.13 -0.06 11.63
C ILE A 250 -16.46 0.00 10.87
N ASP A 251 -17.22 1.08 11.09
CA ASP A 251 -18.51 1.29 10.44
C ASP A 251 -18.41 1.04 8.92
N SER A 252 -19.26 0.12 8.46
CA SER A 252 -19.35 -0.30 7.07
C SER A 252 -19.75 0.82 6.10
N SER A 253 -20.35 1.91 6.61
CA SER A 253 -20.74 3.10 5.85
C SER A 253 -19.52 3.91 5.37
N LEU A 254 -18.38 3.81 6.05
CA LEU A 254 -17.16 4.59 5.78
C LEU A 254 -16.38 4.04 4.58
N ARG A 255 -16.86 4.30 3.37
CA ARG A 255 -16.38 3.67 2.12
C ARG A 255 -14.89 3.88 1.82
N ASP A 256 -14.29 4.92 2.35
CA ASP A 256 -12.86 5.22 2.23
C ASP A 256 -11.99 4.39 3.18
N ILE A 257 -12.57 3.77 4.21
CA ILE A 257 -11.92 2.72 4.99
C ILE A 257 -11.98 1.40 4.20
N SER A 258 -10.92 0.60 4.26
CA SER A 258 -10.80 -0.64 3.46
C SER A 258 -11.38 -1.81 4.27
N ARG A 259 -11.74 -2.91 3.59
CA ARG A 259 -12.23 -4.12 4.27
C ARG A 259 -11.17 -4.68 5.23
N LEU A 260 -9.94 -4.79 4.73
CA LEU A 260 -8.70 -4.88 5.51
C LEU A 260 -7.98 -3.55 5.32
N HIS A 261 -7.88 -2.72 6.35
CA HIS A 261 -7.26 -1.39 6.24
C HIS A 261 -5.91 -1.36 6.93
N LEU A 262 -5.85 -1.78 8.19
CA LEU A 262 -4.65 -1.78 9.00
C LEU A 262 -4.51 -3.11 9.74
N LEU A 263 -3.32 -3.68 9.70
CA LEU A 263 -2.93 -4.78 10.56
C LEU A 263 -2.17 -4.22 11.77
N ILE A 264 -2.52 -4.68 12.96
CA ILE A 264 -1.81 -4.36 14.19
C ILE A 264 -1.39 -5.65 14.87
N GLU A 265 -0.08 -5.89 14.95
CA GLU A 265 0.48 -6.98 15.74
C GLU A 265 0.96 -6.45 17.09
N ASN A 266 0.28 -6.86 18.17
CA ASN A 266 0.69 -6.58 19.53
C ASN A 266 1.69 -7.66 19.98
N ILE A 267 2.97 -7.31 19.93
CA ILE A 267 4.07 -8.23 20.27
C ILE A 267 4.35 -8.31 21.78
N GLY A 268 3.64 -7.52 22.59
CA GLY A 268 3.85 -7.40 24.04
C GLY A 268 4.87 -6.32 24.39
N ASP A 269 5.11 -6.14 25.69
CA ASP A 269 6.07 -5.17 26.23
C ASP A 269 5.90 -3.75 25.66
N ASN A 270 4.64 -3.32 25.52
CA ASN A 270 4.27 -2.02 24.99
C ASN A 270 4.72 -1.76 23.54
N LYS A 271 5.08 -2.82 22.79
CA LYS A 271 5.49 -2.73 21.40
C LYS A 271 4.38 -3.25 20.48
N ILE A 272 4.18 -2.52 19.38
CA ILE A 272 3.22 -2.86 18.35
C ILE A 272 3.86 -2.72 16.98
N GLN A 273 3.39 -3.52 16.03
CA GLN A 273 3.77 -3.43 14.63
C GLN A 273 2.54 -3.11 13.80
N LEU A 274 2.67 -2.12 12.92
CA LEU A 274 1.60 -1.61 12.08
C LEU A 274 1.91 -1.92 10.62
N THR A 275 0.92 -2.40 9.87
CA THR A 275 1.06 -2.60 8.42
C THR A 275 -0.14 -2.03 7.69
N ASP A 276 0.08 -1.01 6.87
CA ASP A 276 -0.98 -0.41 6.05
C ASP A 276 -1.31 -1.33 4.87
N MET A 277 -2.55 -1.81 4.81
CA MET A 277 -3.07 -2.63 3.71
C MET A 277 -4.13 -1.88 2.90
N SER A 278 -4.33 -0.60 3.20
CA SER A 278 -5.47 0.16 2.73
C SER A 278 -5.33 0.68 1.30
N SER A 279 -6.47 1.04 0.71
CA SER A 279 -6.51 1.77 -0.57
C SER A 279 -6.27 3.27 -0.42
N HIS A 280 -6.74 3.88 0.69
CA HIS A 280 -6.71 5.33 0.90
C HIS A 280 -5.62 5.80 1.87
N GLY A 281 -4.77 4.88 2.33
CA GLY A 281 -3.64 5.17 3.21
C GLY A 281 -4.01 5.15 4.69
N THR A 282 -3.03 4.75 5.48
CA THR A 282 -2.95 5.01 6.92
C THR A 282 -1.90 6.09 7.14
N PHE A 283 -2.15 7.05 8.04
CA PHE A 283 -1.25 8.17 8.28
C PHE A 283 -0.88 8.26 9.77
N LEU A 284 0.38 8.61 10.02
CA LEU A 284 0.97 8.79 11.35
C LEU A 284 1.73 10.12 11.41
N HIS A 285 2.02 10.60 12.61
CA HIS A 285 2.91 11.75 12.77
C HIS A 285 4.31 11.41 12.22
N PRO A 286 4.97 12.30 11.42
CA PRO A 286 6.23 11.99 10.75
C PRO A 286 7.35 11.49 11.68
N SER A 287 7.39 11.98 12.92
CA SER A 287 8.38 11.53 13.92
C SER A 287 8.31 10.04 14.25
N LEU A 288 7.16 9.40 14.01
CA LEU A 288 6.96 7.97 14.24
C LEU A 288 7.41 7.13 13.02
N LEU A 289 7.44 7.72 11.83
CA LEU A 289 7.94 7.07 10.61
C LEU A 289 9.46 7.19 10.48
N ALA A 290 10.04 8.32 10.90
CA ALA A 290 11.49 8.53 10.87
C ALA A 290 12.27 7.52 11.72
N GLN A 291 11.66 6.98 12.78
CA GLN A 291 12.26 5.93 13.62
C GLN A 291 12.35 4.56 12.93
N HIS A 292 11.72 4.40 11.76
CA HIS A 292 11.77 3.19 10.93
C HIS A 292 12.92 3.20 9.90
N THR A 293 13.46 4.39 9.57
CA THR A 293 14.43 4.56 8.47
C THR A 293 15.90 4.53 8.91
N THR A 294 16.17 4.30 10.20
CA THR A 294 17.51 4.19 10.81
C THR A 294 17.73 2.82 11.42
#